data_AF-A0A4Q7Q865-F1
#
_entry.id   AF-A0A4Q7Q865-F1
#
_cell.length_a   1.000
_cell.length_b   1.000
_cell.length_c   1.000
_cell.angle_alpha   90.00
_cell.angle_beta   90.00
_cell.angle_gamma   90.00
#
_symmetry.space_group_name_H-M   'P 1'
#
loop_
_entity.id
_entity.type
_entity.pdbx_description
1 polymer ?
#
loop_
_entity_poly.entity_id
_entity_poly.type
_entity_poly.pdbx_seq_one_letter_code
_entity_poly.pdbx_strand_id
1 'polypeptide(L)'
;MRIRRVVTASALTVVLLAGCGGPAEETSPSVPPLVSMSTAPNTAPNSETPSPTPSVTPSETSKVADTLCVRMNAALVQTMLAAPVANIQPKAPPPEFDIPTYDVCQFALSTSPNGPVLRVGMSVLPATPATLAATQKAYAAHPREPAKPVKIGRGGYGTSTFLVFLSAGRMYKLSGPQATLAKYVALGQEVVRQAAGLPDADRLITRPDCDRATATAEKVLGAPAMARRDGQTLVGDLVCGWVTSTSVLSTSARREPDAKALMAPIRKLPTSQSIPLGDEGYVDTATGRVTIRVGDDKIVDLVPLPARKINPDLMTQFALAIASRYTR
;
A
#
# COMPACT_ATOMS: atom_id res chain seq x y z
N MET A 1 48.94 -16.92 33.30
CA MET A 1 48.09 -17.87 34.07
C MET A 1 47.37 -18.75 33.06
N ARG A 2 47.90 -19.94 32.76
CA ARG A 2 47.60 -21.25 33.39
C ARG A 2 46.12 -21.66 33.30
N ILE A 3 45.89 -22.67 32.42
CA ILE A 3 45.14 -23.93 32.66
C ILE A 3 43.58 -23.75 32.71
N ARG A 4 42.72 -24.46 31.97
CA ARG A 4 42.66 -25.91 31.66
C ARG A 4 41.74 -26.19 30.46
N ARG A 5 42.09 -27.24 29.71
CA ARG A 5 41.29 -27.95 28.69
C ARG A 5 40.16 -28.75 29.34
N VAL A 6 39.06 -28.96 28.59
CA VAL A 6 38.32 -30.22 28.61
C VAL A 6 38.09 -30.66 27.16
N VAL A 7 38.69 -31.80 26.85
CA VAL A 7 38.50 -32.61 25.65
C VAL A 7 37.52 -33.71 26.03
N THR A 8 36.51 -33.97 25.22
CA THR A 8 36.00 -35.32 25.02
C THR A 8 35.76 -35.54 23.54
N ALA A 9 36.52 -36.48 23.00
CA ALA A 9 36.36 -37.10 21.70
C ALA A 9 36.02 -38.58 21.94
N SER A 10 35.44 -39.21 20.90
CA SER A 10 35.18 -40.65 20.66
C SER A 10 33.67 -40.92 20.49
N ALA A 11 33.18 -41.70 19.53
CA ALA A 11 33.74 -42.33 18.34
C ALA A 11 32.57 -42.94 17.53
N LEU A 12 32.73 -42.97 16.21
CA LEU A 12 32.24 -43.94 15.21
C LEU A 12 30.93 -44.72 15.44
N THR A 13 30.04 -44.66 14.45
CA THR A 13 29.67 -45.87 13.68
C THR A 13 29.18 -45.51 12.28
N VAL A 14 29.75 -46.20 11.28
CA VAL A 14 29.37 -46.19 9.87
C VAL A 14 28.45 -47.39 9.63
N VAL A 15 27.31 -47.19 8.97
CA VAL A 15 26.65 -48.24 8.17
C VAL A 15 26.17 -47.60 6.86
N LEU A 16 26.86 -47.96 5.78
CA LEU A 16 26.37 -47.91 4.40
C LEU A 16 25.49 -49.14 4.17
N LEU A 17 24.35 -48.97 3.48
CA LEU A 17 23.82 -49.98 2.56
C LEU A 17 22.94 -49.30 1.50
N ALA A 18 23.22 -49.69 0.26
CA ALA A 18 22.63 -49.23 -0.99
C ALA A 18 21.50 -50.16 -1.46
N GLY A 19 20.76 -49.74 -2.49
CA GLY A 19 19.95 -50.60 -3.38
C GLY A 19 18.49 -50.14 -3.50
N CYS A 20 18.07 -49.51 -4.60
CA CYS A 20 17.69 -50.11 -5.90
C CYS A 20 16.23 -50.63 -5.94
N GLY A 21 15.40 -50.10 -6.86
CA GLY A 21 14.15 -50.74 -7.30
C GLY A 21 13.12 -49.75 -7.86
N GLY A 22 12.92 -49.77 -9.18
CA GLY A 22 12.05 -48.88 -9.96
C GLY A 22 10.55 -49.24 -10.00
N PRO A 23 9.81 -48.82 -11.05
CA PRO A 23 8.44 -48.33 -10.97
C PRO A 23 7.35 -49.35 -11.37
N ALA A 24 6.08 -48.99 -11.15
CA ALA A 24 4.93 -49.66 -11.75
C ALA A 24 3.84 -48.63 -12.16
N GLU A 25 3.64 -48.49 -13.48
CA GLU A 25 2.32 -48.31 -14.13
C GLU A 25 1.47 -49.57 -13.82
N GLU A 26 0.14 -49.68 -13.89
CA GLU A 26 -0.89 -49.23 -14.84
C GLU A 26 -2.20 -49.81 -14.22
N THR A 27 -3.36 -49.17 -14.12
CA THR A 27 -4.45 -49.16 -15.13
C THR A 27 -5.73 -48.69 -14.41
N SER A 28 -6.49 -47.79 -15.03
CA SER A 28 -7.92 -47.60 -14.74
C SER A 28 -8.75 -48.64 -15.52
N PRO A 29 -10.02 -48.85 -15.13
CA PRO A 29 -11.05 -49.04 -16.15
C PRO A 29 -12.26 -48.12 -15.96
N SER A 30 -12.57 -47.41 -17.05
CA SER A 30 -13.86 -47.17 -17.71
C SER A 30 -15.20 -47.20 -16.93
N VAL A 31 -15.89 -46.05 -17.03
CA VAL A 31 -17.35 -45.74 -17.08
C VAL A 31 -18.09 -46.58 -18.17
N PRO A 32 -19.43 -46.48 -18.49
CA PRO A 32 -20.66 -45.79 -17.99
C PRO A 32 -21.94 -46.73 -18.06
N PRO A 33 -23.26 -46.35 -18.20
CA PRO A 33 -23.89 -45.03 -18.45
C PRO A 33 -25.31 -44.72 -17.86
N LEU A 34 -25.71 -43.45 -18.11
CA LEU A 34 -27.03 -42.93 -18.50
C LEU A 34 -28.31 -43.38 -17.75
N VAL A 35 -28.99 -42.41 -17.13
CA VAL A 35 -30.46 -42.39 -17.11
C VAL A 35 -30.95 -41.13 -17.81
N SER A 36 -31.67 -41.35 -18.91
CA SER A 36 -32.33 -40.36 -19.76
C SER A 36 -33.67 -39.90 -19.20
N MET A 37 -33.94 -38.61 -19.43
CA MET A 37 -35.20 -37.94 -19.80
C MET A 37 -36.56 -38.34 -19.18
N SER A 38 -37.27 -37.31 -18.71
CA SER A 38 -38.63 -37.05 -19.18
C SER A 38 -38.90 -35.53 -19.28
N THR A 39 -39.42 -35.11 -20.44
CA THR A 39 -39.91 -33.76 -20.78
C THR A 39 -41.42 -33.87 -20.98
N ALA A 40 -42.25 -33.08 -20.30
CA ALA A 40 -43.09 -31.96 -20.82
C ALA A 40 -44.57 -32.16 -20.37
N PRO A 41 -45.52 -31.19 -20.48
CA PRO A 41 -45.42 -29.78 -20.92
C PRO A 41 -46.18 -28.74 -20.03
N ASN A 42 -46.05 -27.46 -20.45
CA ASN A 42 -46.94 -26.30 -20.20
C ASN A 42 -46.92 -25.64 -18.82
N THR A 43 -46.33 -24.43 -18.73
CA THR A 43 -47.06 -23.14 -18.65
C THR A 43 -46.05 -21.99 -18.90
N ALA A 44 -46.28 -21.15 -19.93
CA ALA A 44 -45.61 -19.85 -20.11
C ALA A 44 -46.28 -18.80 -19.19
N PRO A 45 -45.67 -17.67 -18.76
CA PRO A 45 -44.83 -16.79 -19.58
C PRO A 45 -43.68 -16.09 -18.83
N ASN A 46 -43.03 -15.16 -19.56
CA ASN A 46 -42.11 -14.10 -19.12
C ASN A 46 -40.62 -14.38 -19.35
N SER A 47 -40.22 -14.03 -20.58
CA SER A 47 -38.85 -13.75 -20.98
C SER A 47 -38.35 -12.50 -20.26
N GLU A 48 -37.80 -12.65 -19.06
CA GLU A 48 -36.90 -11.66 -18.49
C GLU A 48 -35.51 -11.91 -19.05
N THR A 49 -35.13 -11.10 -20.04
CA THR A 49 -33.75 -10.92 -20.45
C THR A 49 -32.93 -10.56 -19.21
N PRO A 50 -31.87 -11.31 -18.84
CA PRO A 50 -31.01 -10.90 -17.74
C PRO A 50 -30.37 -9.56 -18.11
N SER A 51 -30.78 -8.54 -17.36
CA SER A 51 -30.21 -7.19 -17.40
C SER A 51 -28.70 -7.31 -17.24
N PRO A 52 -27.87 -6.72 -18.12
CA PRO A 52 -26.44 -6.72 -17.94
C PRO A 52 -26.15 -5.96 -16.65
N THR A 53 -25.71 -6.68 -15.61
CA THR A 53 -25.02 -6.08 -14.47
C THR A 53 -23.97 -5.15 -15.06
N PRO A 54 -24.00 -3.83 -14.83
CA PRO A 54 -22.94 -2.97 -15.30
C PRO A 54 -21.66 -3.51 -14.66
N SER A 55 -20.73 -3.98 -15.50
CA SER A 55 -19.35 -4.21 -15.09
C SER A 55 -18.81 -2.87 -14.66
N VAL A 56 -18.97 -2.54 -13.38
CA VAL A 56 -18.37 -1.38 -12.77
C VAL A 56 -16.88 -1.68 -12.75
N THR A 57 -16.16 -1.12 -13.71
CA THR A 57 -14.69 -1.05 -13.63
C THR A 57 -14.35 -0.49 -12.25
N PRO A 58 -13.58 -1.21 -11.41
CA PRO A 58 -13.23 -0.73 -10.08
C PRO A 58 -12.62 0.67 -10.20
N SER A 59 -13.19 1.65 -9.50
CA SER A 59 -12.63 3.00 -9.45
C SER A 59 -11.26 2.91 -8.78
N GLU A 60 -10.18 3.04 -9.52
CA GLU A 60 -8.80 2.87 -8.99
C GLU A 60 -8.36 4.04 -8.11
N THR A 61 -9.17 5.10 -8.02
CA THR A 61 -8.85 6.36 -7.35
C THR A 61 -10.05 6.89 -6.57
N SER A 62 -9.76 7.76 -5.60
CA SER A 62 -10.76 8.47 -4.81
C SER A 62 -11.26 9.70 -5.55
N LYS A 63 -12.48 9.64 -6.07
CA LYS A 63 -13.13 10.77 -6.77
C LYS A 63 -13.19 12.04 -5.94
N VAL A 64 -13.18 11.93 -4.60
CA VAL A 64 -13.29 13.08 -3.69
C VAL A 64 -12.00 13.89 -3.65
N ALA A 65 -10.83 13.23 -3.63
CA ALA A 65 -9.55 13.94 -3.72
C ALA A 65 -9.39 14.62 -5.08
N ASP A 66 -9.74 13.93 -6.16
CA ASP A 66 -9.72 14.51 -7.52
C ASP A 66 -10.64 15.73 -7.62
N THR A 67 -11.85 15.64 -7.05
CA THR A 67 -12.80 16.77 -6.99
C THR A 67 -12.23 17.95 -6.20
N LEU A 68 -11.51 17.70 -5.10
CA LEU A 68 -10.84 18.77 -4.35
C LEU A 68 -9.81 19.50 -5.23
N CYS A 69 -8.93 18.78 -5.92
CA CYS A 69 -7.95 19.40 -6.83
C CYS A 69 -8.63 20.18 -7.96
N VAL A 70 -9.69 19.64 -8.58
CA VAL A 70 -10.44 20.32 -9.64
C VAL A 70 -11.07 21.63 -9.15
N ARG A 71 -11.51 21.68 -7.89
CA ARG A 71 -12.07 22.90 -7.30
C ARG A 71 -11.01 23.93 -6.93
N MET A 72 -9.78 23.53 -6.63
CA MET A 72 -8.70 24.44 -6.27
C MET A 72 -8.31 25.38 -7.42
N ASN A 73 -8.00 26.63 -7.09
CA ASN A 73 -7.54 27.61 -8.07
C ASN A 73 -6.10 27.31 -8.55
N ALA A 74 -5.97 26.79 -9.78
CA ALA A 74 -4.67 26.49 -10.39
C ALA A 74 -3.76 27.73 -10.54
N ALA A 75 -4.31 28.91 -10.86
CA ALA A 75 -3.53 30.15 -10.94
C ALA A 75 -2.96 30.58 -9.58
N LEU A 76 -3.70 30.31 -8.49
CA LEU A 76 -3.19 30.50 -7.14
C LEU A 76 -2.04 29.53 -6.85
N VAL A 77 -2.18 28.25 -7.20
CA VAL A 77 -1.11 27.24 -7.06
C VAL A 77 0.15 27.69 -7.81
N GLN A 78 -0.01 28.08 -9.07
CA GLN A 78 1.05 28.57 -9.93
C GLN A 78 1.77 29.77 -9.30
N THR A 79 1.00 30.77 -8.85
CA THR A 79 1.52 32.01 -8.26
C THR A 79 2.24 31.76 -6.94
N MET A 80 1.62 30.99 -6.04
CA MET A 80 2.18 30.71 -4.72
C MET A 80 3.49 29.93 -4.83
N LEU A 81 3.55 28.95 -5.73
CA LEU A 81 4.75 28.12 -5.91
C LEU A 81 5.74 28.69 -6.93
N ALA A 82 5.47 29.86 -7.52
CA ALA A 82 6.27 30.45 -8.60
C ALA A 82 6.56 29.43 -9.73
N ALA A 83 5.56 28.61 -10.04
CA ALA A 83 5.67 27.57 -11.05
C ALA A 83 5.36 28.14 -12.45
N PRO A 84 6.01 27.66 -13.52
CA PRO A 84 5.68 28.07 -14.88
C PRO A 84 4.26 27.67 -15.30
N VAL A 85 3.75 26.54 -14.78
CA VAL A 85 2.38 26.04 -15.00
C VAL A 85 1.87 25.35 -13.74
N ALA A 86 0.55 25.15 -13.64
CA ALA A 86 -0.06 24.31 -12.61
C ALA A 86 -1.22 23.53 -13.22
N ASN A 87 -0.97 22.28 -13.64
CA ASN A 87 -1.96 21.44 -14.31
C ASN A 87 -2.30 20.24 -13.42
N ILE A 88 -3.59 19.94 -13.26
CA ILE A 88 -4.02 18.74 -12.53
C ILE A 88 -3.61 17.52 -13.34
N GLN A 89 -2.95 16.57 -12.69
CA GLN A 89 -2.63 15.29 -13.32
C GLN A 89 -3.91 14.45 -13.46
N PRO A 90 -4.25 14.00 -14.68
CA PRO A 90 -5.50 13.27 -14.92
C PRO A 90 -5.49 11.86 -14.30
N LYS A 91 -4.32 11.25 -14.12
CA LYS A 91 -4.17 9.99 -13.39
C LYS A 91 -3.77 10.32 -11.95
N ALA A 92 -4.64 10.00 -11.00
CA ALA A 92 -4.34 10.22 -9.60
C ALA A 92 -3.14 9.35 -9.17
N PRO A 93 -2.23 9.88 -8.34
CA PRO A 93 -1.16 9.08 -7.76
C PRO A 93 -1.75 7.99 -6.84
N PRO A 94 -0.99 6.92 -6.57
CA PRO A 94 -1.35 5.98 -5.52
C PRO A 94 -1.59 6.71 -4.18
N PRO A 95 -2.47 6.17 -3.33
CA PRO A 95 -2.67 6.66 -1.97
C PRO A 95 -1.37 6.78 -1.19
N GLU A 96 -1.28 7.81 -0.35
CA GLU A 96 -0.18 7.92 0.61
C GLU A 96 -0.51 7.09 1.86
N PHE A 97 0.04 5.88 1.91
CA PHE A 97 -0.03 5.00 3.08
C PHE A 97 0.86 5.53 4.20
N ASP A 98 0.25 6.37 5.02
CA ASP A 98 0.78 6.86 6.30
C ASP A 98 -0.31 6.70 7.37
N ILE A 99 -0.04 7.12 8.61
CA ILE A 99 -1.04 7.22 9.67
C ILE A 99 -1.28 8.71 9.98
N PRO A 100 -2.41 9.29 9.53
CA PRO A 100 -3.50 8.67 8.76
C PRO A 100 -3.14 8.49 7.28
N THR A 101 -3.86 7.59 6.60
CA THR A 101 -3.72 7.39 5.14
C THR A 101 -4.42 8.50 4.38
N TYR A 102 -3.82 8.99 3.30
CA TYR A 102 -4.37 10.06 2.48
C TYR A 102 -4.71 9.57 1.07
N ASP A 103 -5.91 9.94 0.61
CA ASP A 103 -6.20 10.01 -0.82
C ASP A 103 -5.54 11.26 -1.37
N VAL A 104 -4.81 11.14 -2.48
CA VAL A 104 -3.97 12.22 -3.00
C VAL A 104 -4.35 12.54 -4.44
N CYS A 105 -4.47 13.83 -4.73
CA CYS A 105 -4.47 14.36 -6.08
C CYS A 105 -3.23 15.26 -6.28
N GLN A 106 -2.85 15.52 -7.53
CA GLN A 106 -1.56 16.15 -7.83
C GLN A 106 -1.66 17.24 -8.91
N PHE A 107 -0.94 18.34 -8.70
CA PHE A 107 -0.64 19.35 -9.72
C PHE A 107 0.78 19.14 -10.25
N ALA A 108 0.93 18.99 -11.56
CA ALA A 108 2.20 19.16 -12.25
C ALA A 108 2.57 20.64 -12.31
N LEU A 109 3.76 20.99 -11.82
CA LEU A 109 4.24 22.37 -11.72
C LEU A 109 5.21 22.75 -12.85
N SER A 110 5.40 21.86 -13.82
CA SER A 110 6.15 22.12 -15.04
C SER A 110 5.56 21.33 -16.21
N THR A 111 6.04 21.63 -17.42
CA THR A 111 5.70 20.88 -18.63
C THR A 111 6.49 19.58 -18.77
N SER A 112 7.48 19.34 -17.91
CA SER A 112 8.26 18.10 -17.91
C SER A 112 7.50 16.99 -17.19
N PRO A 113 7.44 15.77 -17.76
CA PRO A 113 6.74 14.65 -17.13
C PRO A 113 7.30 14.27 -15.76
N ASN A 114 8.60 14.54 -15.52
CA ASN A 114 9.29 14.29 -14.24
C ASN A 114 9.53 15.59 -13.44
N GLY A 115 8.73 16.62 -13.71
CA GLY A 115 8.84 17.91 -13.06
C GLY A 115 8.45 17.92 -11.58
N PRO A 116 8.65 19.05 -10.89
CA PRO A 116 8.13 19.24 -9.54
C PRO A 116 6.61 19.15 -9.52
N VAL A 117 6.07 18.67 -8.40
CA VAL A 117 4.64 18.43 -8.23
C VAL A 117 4.17 18.95 -6.87
N LEU A 118 2.93 19.44 -6.81
CA LEU A 118 2.22 19.67 -5.56
C LEU A 118 1.22 18.54 -5.36
N ARG A 119 1.32 17.85 -4.23
CA ARG A 119 0.39 16.82 -3.80
C ARG A 119 -0.58 17.40 -2.77
N VAL A 120 -1.85 17.11 -2.97
CA VAL A 120 -2.94 17.51 -2.07
C VAL A 120 -3.59 16.23 -1.57
N GLY A 121 -3.33 15.92 -0.30
CA GLY A 121 -3.83 14.75 0.41
C GLY A 121 -5.00 15.09 1.32
N MET A 122 -5.97 14.19 1.37
CA MET A 122 -7.10 14.23 2.31
C MET A 122 -7.22 12.87 3.00
N SER A 123 -7.36 12.87 4.33
CA SER A 123 -7.37 11.61 5.09
C SER A 123 -8.56 10.74 4.72
N VAL A 124 -8.31 9.46 4.50
CA VAL A 124 -9.32 8.45 4.17
C VAL A 124 -10.33 8.28 5.30
N LEU A 125 -9.82 8.14 6.52
CA LEU A 125 -10.64 8.04 7.72
C LEU A 125 -10.86 9.41 8.36
N PRO A 126 -11.95 9.57 9.14
CA PRO A 126 -12.14 10.75 9.99
C PRO A 126 -10.95 10.94 10.94
N ALA A 127 -10.69 12.19 11.28
CA ALA A 127 -9.58 12.58 12.12
C ALA A 127 -9.99 13.58 13.21
N THR A 128 -9.21 13.57 14.28
CA THR A 128 -9.46 14.37 15.48
C THR A 128 -8.26 15.26 15.80
N PRO A 129 -8.38 16.20 16.74
CA PRO A 129 -7.21 16.92 17.26
C PRO A 129 -6.13 15.99 17.82
N ALA A 130 -6.52 14.83 18.38
CA ALA A 130 -5.56 13.82 18.84
C ALA A 130 -4.80 13.18 17.67
N THR A 131 -5.46 12.97 16.53
CA THR A 131 -4.81 12.51 15.28
C THR A 131 -3.77 13.53 14.83
N LEU A 132 -4.11 14.82 14.78
CA LEU A 132 -3.16 15.90 14.42
C LEU A 132 -1.96 15.95 15.35
N ALA A 133 -2.18 15.86 16.66
CA ALA A 133 -1.10 15.83 17.65
C ALA A 133 -0.21 14.59 17.47
N ALA A 134 -0.78 13.43 17.13
CA ALA A 134 -0.04 12.21 16.86
C ALA A 134 0.84 12.34 15.61
N THR A 135 0.33 12.90 14.51
CA THR A 135 1.14 13.11 13.29
C THR A 135 2.27 14.12 13.53
N GLN A 136 1.99 15.17 14.30
CA GLN A 136 3.02 16.15 14.69
C GLN A 136 4.11 15.51 15.56
N LYS A 137 3.73 14.67 16.53
CA LYS A 137 4.67 13.91 17.36
C LYS A 137 5.51 12.93 16.53
N ALA A 138 4.88 12.23 15.58
CA ALA A 138 5.58 11.32 14.67
C ALA A 138 6.63 12.05 13.82
N TYR A 139 6.30 13.23 13.28
CA TYR A 139 7.25 14.06 12.57
C TYR A 139 8.40 14.53 13.48
N ALA A 140 8.09 14.97 14.69
CA ALA A 140 9.07 15.47 15.65
C ALA A 140 10.05 14.40 16.14
N ALA A 141 9.74 13.11 16.00
CA ALA A 141 10.66 12.02 16.33
C ALA A 141 11.86 11.94 15.36
N HIS A 142 11.64 12.32 14.09
CA HIS A 142 12.66 12.26 13.03
C HIS A 142 12.55 13.49 12.10
N PRO A 143 12.79 14.70 12.61
CA PRO A 143 12.57 15.91 11.83
C PRO A 143 13.62 16.04 10.73
N ARG A 144 13.17 16.24 9.48
CA ARG A 144 14.05 16.71 8.40
C ARG A 144 14.35 18.20 8.51
N GLU A 145 13.36 18.96 9.01
CA GLU A 145 13.46 20.38 9.31
C GLU A 145 12.51 20.72 10.48
N PRO A 146 12.71 21.82 11.20
CA PRO A 146 11.79 22.20 12.26
C PRO A 146 10.39 22.54 11.72
N ALA A 147 9.37 21.81 12.15
CA ALA A 147 7.98 22.15 11.88
C ALA A 147 7.51 23.30 12.76
N LYS A 148 6.76 24.24 12.16
CA LYS A 148 6.16 25.38 12.86
C LYS A 148 4.64 25.21 12.93
N PRO A 149 4.00 25.64 14.02
CA PRO A 149 2.54 25.62 14.10
C PRO A 149 1.93 26.61 13.10
N VAL A 150 0.74 26.28 12.60
CA VAL A 150 -0.05 27.14 11.72
C VAL A 150 -1.48 27.29 12.22
N LYS A 151 -2.12 28.41 11.88
CA LYS A 151 -3.52 28.70 12.22
C LYS A 151 -4.40 28.53 10.97
N ILE A 152 -4.71 27.28 10.64
CA ILE A 152 -5.63 26.89 9.56
C ILE A 152 -6.63 25.89 10.11
N GLY A 153 -7.91 26.05 9.77
CA GLY A 153 -8.97 25.18 10.26
C GLY A 153 -8.97 25.10 11.79
N ARG A 154 -8.77 23.89 12.33
CA ARG A 154 -8.68 23.61 13.76
C ARG A 154 -7.24 23.48 14.28
N GLY A 155 -6.26 23.90 13.48
CA GLY A 155 -4.83 23.83 13.79
C GLY A 155 -4.07 22.98 12.77
N GLY A 156 -2.75 23.18 12.73
CA GLY A 156 -1.85 22.43 11.88
C GLY A 156 -0.38 22.73 12.17
N TYR A 157 0.49 22.09 11.43
CA TYR A 157 1.92 22.35 11.41
C TYR A 157 2.46 22.19 10.00
N GLY A 158 3.57 22.84 9.70
CA GLY A 158 4.19 22.73 8.40
C GLY A 158 5.62 23.22 8.41
N THR A 159 6.24 23.08 7.25
CA THR A 159 7.64 23.39 7.02
C THR A 159 7.81 24.11 5.68
N SER A 160 9.02 24.09 5.10
CA SER A 160 9.24 24.62 3.75
C SER A 160 8.81 23.68 2.63
N THR A 161 8.44 22.44 2.93
CA THR A 161 8.12 21.41 1.91
C THR A 161 6.73 20.79 2.09
N PHE A 162 6.08 21.01 3.23
CA PHE A 162 4.74 20.51 3.46
C PHE A 162 3.94 21.34 4.47
N LEU A 163 2.64 21.07 4.50
CA LEU A 163 1.70 21.55 5.50
C LEU A 163 0.71 20.43 5.84
N VAL A 164 0.44 20.21 7.12
CA VAL A 164 -0.56 19.26 7.62
C VAL A 164 -1.51 20.00 8.56
N PHE A 165 -2.82 19.87 8.35
CA PHE A 165 -3.81 20.54 9.19
C PHE A 165 -5.13 19.78 9.30
N LEU A 166 -5.88 20.06 10.36
CA LEU A 166 -7.21 19.49 10.61
C LEU A 166 -8.29 20.48 10.22
N SER A 167 -9.22 20.07 9.35
CA SER A 167 -10.41 20.87 9.02
C SER A 167 -11.61 19.95 8.81
N ALA A 168 -12.79 20.38 9.23
CA ALA A 168 -14.05 19.63 9.04
C ALA A 168 -13.98 18.13 9.40
N GLY A 169 -13.21 17.75 10.43
CA GLY A 169 -13.07 16.35 10.86
C GLY A 169 -12.16 15.49 9.97
N ARG A 170 -11.35 16.09 9.08
CA ARG A 170 -10.38 15.41 8.22
C ARG A 170 -9.01 16.06 8.29
N MET A 171 -7.96 15.25 8.13
CA MET A 171 -6.61 15.77 7.96
C MET A 171 -6.36 16.07 6.50
N TYR A 172 -5.73 17.20 6.25
CA TYR A 172 -5.26 17.59 4.92
C TYR A 172 -3.74 17.69 4.95
N LYS A 173 -3.12 17.29 3.86
CA LYS A 173 -1.67 17.36 3.68
C LYS A 173 -1.37 18.01 2.33
N LEU A 174 -0.58 19.07 2.33
CA LEU A 174 0.04 19.63 1.15
C LEU A 174 1.50 19.27 1.18
N SER A 175 2.06 18.72 0.11
CA SER A 175 3.49 18.44 0.01
C SER A 175 3.99 18.73 -1.41
N GLY A 176 5.18 19.30 -1.54
CA GLY A 176 5.68 19.71 -2.84
C GLY A 176 7.07 20.34 -2.81
N PRO A 177 7.42 21.20 -3.79
CA PRO A 177 8.72 21.82 -3.84
C PRO A 177 8.95 22.77 -2.65
N GLN A 178 10.22 23.12 -2.42
CA GLN A 178 10.59 24.04 -1.36
C GLN A 178 9.96 25.42 -1.60
N ALA A 179 9.20 25.91 -0.62
CA ALA A 179 8.59 27.23 -0.59
C ALA A 179 8.51 27.75 0.86
N THR A 180 8.11 29.00 1.06
CA THR A 180 7.90 29.50 2.42
C THR A 180 6.66 28.85 3.03
N LEU A 181 6.66 28.64 4.36
CA LEU A 181 5.49 28.13 5.06
C LEU A 181 4.25 29.02 4.82
N ALA A 182 4.43 30.33 4.67
CA ALA A 182 3.34 31.26 4.36
C ALA A 182 2.65 30.94 3.02
N LYS A 183 3.41 30.52 1.99
CA LYS A 183 2.86 30.09 0.69
C LYS A 183 2.04 28.81 0.86
N TYR A 184 2.55 27.84 1.60
CA TYR A 184 1.79 26.62 1.92
C TYR A 184 0.54 26.93 2.74
N VAL A 185 0.60 27.90 3.66
CA VAL A 185 -0.55 28.35 4.46
C VAL A 185 -1.64 28.94 3.57
N ALA A 186 -1.29 29.78 2.59
CA ALA A 186 -2.24 30.32 1.62
C ALA A 186 -2.90 29.20 0.78
N LEU A 187 -2.13 28.21 0.35
CA LEU A 187 -2.68 27.03 -0.34
C LEU A 187 -3.59 26.19 0.58
N GLY A 188 -3.25 26.07 1.86
CA GLY A 188 -4.07 25.37 2.85
C GLY A 188 -5.41 26.08 3.10
N GLN A 189 -5.43 27.41 3.09
CA GLN A 189 -6.67 28.19 3.17
C GLN A 189 -7.56 27.97 1.94
N GLU A 190 -6.98 27.86 0.75
CA GLU A 190 -7.70 27.48 -0.46
C GLU A 190 -8.31 26.08 -0.34
N VAL A 191 -7.56 25.10 0.18
CA VAL A 191 -8.10 23.75 0.45
C VAL A 191 -9.29 23.82 1.40
N VAL A 192 -9.21 24.58 2.49
CA VAL A 192 -10.33 24.74 3.44
C VAL A 192 -11.57 25.32 2.74
N ARG A 193 -11.38 26.33 1.88
CA ARG A 193 -12.47 26.96 1.12
C ARG A 193 -13.15 25.96 0.18
N GLN A 194 -12.38 25.10 -0.47
CA GLN A 194 -12.86 24.18 -1.49
C GLN A 194 -13.36 22.84 -0.96
N ALA A 195 -12.94 22.48 0.26
CA ALA A 195 -13.34 21.25 0.93
C ALA A 195 -14.79 21.24 1.38
N ALA A 196 -15.41 22.41 1.55
CA ALA A 196 -16.80 22.53 1.94
C ALA A 196 -17.73 21.82 0.93
N GLY A 197 -18.63 20.97 1.44
CA GLY A 197 -19.58 20.22 0.62
C GLY A 197 -18.97 19.10 -0.22
N LEU A 198 -17.72 18.68 0.04
CA LEU A 198 -17.22 17.41 -0.47
C LEU A 198 -17.91 16.26 0.27
N PRO A 199 -18.30 15.18 -0.42
CA PRO A 199 -18.82 13.99 0.24
C PRO A 199 -17.70 13.27 1.03
N ASP A 200 -18.09 12.33 1.87
CA ASP A 200 -17.13 11.40 2.45
C ASP A 200 -16.47 10.57 1.34
N ALA A 201 -15.17 10.27 1.50
CA ALA A 201 -14.49 9.41 0.54
C ALA A 201 -15.00 7.97 0.68
N ASP A 202 -15.18 7.30 -0.46
CA ASP A 202 -15.51 5.87 -0.47
C ASP A 202 -14.50 5.11 0.37
N ARG A 203 -14.97 4.36 1.37
CA ARG A 203 -14.07 3.63 2.27
C ARG A 203 -13.49 2.40 1.61
N LEU A 204 -14.14 1.86 0.60
CA LEU A 204 -13.77 0.60 -0.04
C LEU A 204 -13.49 0.83 -1.52
N ILE A 205 -12.21 0.97 -1.83
CA ILE A 205 -11.69 0.80 -3.18
C ILE A 205 -10.97 -0.54 -3.18
N THR A 206 -11.61 -1.57 -3.75
CA THR A 206 -11.13 -2.96 -3.70
C THR A 206 -10.77 -3.52 -5.07
N ARG A 207 -9.84 -4.47 -5.10
CA ARG A 207 -9.52 -5.28 -6.28
C ARG A 207 -9.49 -6.76 -5.92
N PRO A 208 -9.96 -7.67 -6.81
CA PRO A 208 -9.91 -9.11 -6.57
C PRO A 208 -8.50 -9.66 -6.27
N ASP A 209 -7.47 -9.01 -6.82
CA ASP A 209 -6.08 -9.39 -6.58
C ASP A 209 -5.64 -9.13 -5.14
N CYS A 210 -6.10 -8.04 -4.54
CA CYS A 210 -5.84 -7.70 -3.14
C CYS A 210 -6.75 -8.49 -2.19
N ASP A 211 -7.99 -8.79 -2.59
CA ASP A 211 -8.99 -9.40 -1.70
C ASP A 211 -8.54 -10.74 -1.10
N ARG A 212 -7.78 -11.53 -1.87
CA ARG A 212 -7.20 -12.82 -1.41
C ARG A 212 -6.30 -12.68 -0.19
N ALA A 213 -5.65 -11.53 -0.03
CA ALA A 213 -4.74 -11.27 1.09
C ALA A 213 -5.43 -10.56 2.27
N THR A 214 -6.73 -10.27 2.20
CA THR A 214 -7.44 -9.49 3.23
C THR A 214 -7.43 -10.17 4.59
N ALA A 215 -7.77 -11.46 4.64
CA ALA A 215 -7.83 -12.18 5.91
C ALA A 215 -6.45 -12.27 6.61
N THR A 216 -5.36 -12.37 5.85
CA THR A 216 -3.99 -12.36 6.40
C THR A 216 -3.55 -10.94 6.76
N ALA A 217 -3.92 -9.94 5.96
CA ALA A 217 -3.67 -8.53 6.26
C ALA A 217 -4.33 -8.09 7.58
N GLU A 218 -5.58 -8.47 7.82
CA GLU A 218 -6.32 -8.12 9.04
C GLU A 218 -5.72 -8.80 10.27
N LYS A 219 -5.16 -10.01 10.14
CA LYS A 219 -4.38 -10.65 11.21
C LYS A 219 -3.10 -9.88 11.54
N VAL A 220 -2.40 -9.37 10.54
CA VAL A 220 -1.21 -8.51 10.72
C VAL A 220 -1.59 -7.18 11.38
N LEU A 221 -2.73 -6.60 10.99
CA LEU A 221 -3.28 -5.37 11.59
C LEU A 221 -3.79 -5.60 13.01
N GLY A 222 -4.23 -6.82 13.33
CA GLY A 222 -4.87 -7.17 14.60
C GLY A 222 -6.36 -6.77 14.67
N ALA A 223 -6.93 -6.30 13.58
CA ALA A 223 -8.32 -5.86 13.47
C ALA A 223 -8.78 -5.85 12.00
N PRO A 224 -10.10 -5.91 11.73
CA PRO A 224 -10.63 -5.70 10.39
C PRO A 224 -10.25 -4.34 9.81
N ALA A 225 -10.06 -4.27 8.49
CA ALA A 225 -9.76 -3.03 7.80
C ALA A 225 -11.00 -2.11 7.80
N MET A 226 -10.85 -0.86 8.25
CA MET A 226 -11.89 0.16 8.22
C MET A 226 -12.01 0.82 6.84
N ALA A 227 -10.93 0.80 6.06
CA ALA A 227 -10.90 1.25 4.69
C ALA A 227 -9.93 0.40 3.85
N ARG A 228 -10.21 0.36 2.54
CA ARG A 228 -9.43 -0.31 1.51
C ARG A 228 -9.07 0.66 0.41
N ARG A 229 -7.83 0.54 -0.07
CA ARG A 229 -7.21 1.44 -1.04
C ARG A 229 -6.36 0.64 -2.01
N ASP A 230 -7.05 -0.06 -2.90
CA ASP A 230 -6.43 -0.90 -3.90
C ASP A 230 -6.36 -0.17 -5.24
N GLY A 231 -5.27 -0.34 -5.97
CA GLY A 231 -5.05 0.37 -7.21
C GLY A 231 -3.85 -0.19 -7.97
N GLN A 232 -3.36 0.60 -8.92
CA GLN A 232 -2.17 0.29 -9.69
C GLN A 232 -1.29 1.52 -9.87
N THR A 233 0.01 1.30 -10.03
CA THR A 233 0.94 2.36 -10.40
C THR A 233 0.69 2.83 -11.84
N LEU A 234 1.43 3.87 -12.28
CA LEU A 234 1.38 4.33 -13.67
C LEU A 234 1.70 3.22 -14.67
N VAL A 235 2.59 2.29 -14.29
CA VAL A 235 3.07 1.17 -15.12
C VAL A 235 2.31 -0.14 -14.85
N GLY A 236 1.20 -0.09 -14.11
CA GLY A 236 0.30 -1.24 -13.91
C GLY A 236 0.63 -2.16 -12.73
N ASP A 237 1.65 -1.83 -11.93
CA ASP A 237 1.99 -2.66 -10.77
C ASP A 237 0.93 -2.52 -9.67
N LEU A 238 0.57 -3.65 -9.05
CA LEU A 238 -0.47 -3.70 -8.02
C LEU A 238 -0.08 -2.92 -6.75
N VAL A 239 -1.02 -2.13 -6.25
CA VAL A 239 -0.92 -1.47 -4.95
C VAL A 239 -2.13 -1.88 -4.12
N CYS A 240 -1.91 -2.43 -2.93
CA CYS A 240 -2.99 -2.82 -2.02
C CYS A 240 -2.83 -2.12 -0.68
N GLY A 241 -3.95 -1.78 -0.04
CA GLY A 241 -3.93 -1.04 1.20
C GLY A 241 -5.07 -1.40 2.14
N TRP A 242 -4.73 -1.83 3.35
CA TRP A 242 -5.66 -2.11 4.44
C TRP A 242 -5.40 -1.11 5.57
N VAL A 243 -6.43 -0.34 5.93
CA VAL A 243 -6.30 0.82 6.80
C VAL A 243 -7.23 0.68 8.00
N THR A 244 -6.69 0.90 9.20
CA THR A 244 -7.45 1.13 10.43
C THR A 244 -7.21 2.55 10.93
N SER A 245 -7.83 2.94 12.04
CA SER A 245 -7.63 4.28 12.64
C SER A 245 -6.19 4.52 13.12
N THR A 246 -5.42 3.46 13.38
CA THR A 246 -4.10 3.54 14.01
C THR A 246 -3.01 2.76 13.29
N SER A 247 -3.36 1.95 12.30
CA SER A 247 -2.44 1.05 11.62
C SER A 247 -2.77 0.99 10.12
N VAL A 248 -1.73 0.74 9.32
CA VAL A 248 -1.86 0.50 7.89
C VAL A 248 -1.03 -0.71 7.53
N LEU A 249 -1.51 -1.52 6.60
CA LEU A 249 -0.69 -2.50 5.90
C LEU A 249 -0.84 -2.20 4.42
N SER A 250 0.27 -2.05 3.72
CA SER A 250 0.24 -1.76 2.29
C SER A 250 1.23 -2.63 1.53
N THR A 251 0.92 -2.90 0.27
CA THR A 251 1.85 -3.53 -0.67
C THR A 251 2.03 -2.65 -1.88
N SER A 252 3.27 -2.56 -2.37
CA SER A 252 3.58 -1.82 -3.59
C SER A 252 4.81 -2.42 -4.26
N ALA A 253 4.84 -2.41 -5.59
CA ALA A 253 6.05 -2.71 -6.33
C ALA A 253 6.70 -1.45 -6.90
N ARG A 254 8.02 -1.52 -7.08
CA ARG A 254 8.81 -0.55 -7.82
C ARG A 254 9.77 -1.25 -8.77
N ARG A 255 10.00 -0.63 -9.91
CA ARG A 255 11.00 -1.06 -10.90
C ARG A 255 12.36 -0.53 -10.48
N GLU A 256 13.31 -1.44 -10.31
CA GLU A 256 14.67 -1.19 -9.84
C GLU A 256 15.63 -1.98 -10.73
N PRO A 257 16.38 -1.33 -11.64
CA PRO A 257 17.23 -2.02 -12.63
C PRO A 257 18.26 -2.99 -12.04
N ASP A 258 18.65 -2.79 -10.77
CA ASP A 258 19.53 -3.70 -10.03
C ASP A 258 18.86 -4.15 -8.72
N ALA A 259 17.70 -4.80 -8.85
CA ALA A 259 16.95 -5.31 -7.71
C ALA A 259 17.77 -6.31 -6.88
N LYS A 260 18.67 -7.06 -7.52
CA LYS A 260 19.56 -8.01 -6.85
C LYS A 260 20.55 -7.32 -5.91
N ALA A 261 21.20 -6.23 -6.33
CA ALA A 261 22.09 -5.49 -5.44
C ALA A 261 21.35 -4.89 -4.25
N LEU A 262 20.09 -4.48 -4.41
CA LEU A 262 19.26 -3.95 -3.32
C LEU A 262 18.95 -4.98 -2.22
N MET A 263 18.94 -6.28 -2.54
CA MET A 263 18.74 -7.36 -1.55
C MET A 263 19.99 -7.66 -0.73
N ALA A 264 21.19 -7.34 -1.23
CA ALA A 264 22.45 -7.64 -0.56
C ALA A 264 22.58 -7.03 0.85
N PRO A 265 22.24 -5.74 1.10
CA PRO A 265 22.24 -5.20 2.45
C PRO A 265 21.15 -5.82 3.33
N ILE A 266 19.95 -6.08 2.77
CA ILE A 266 18.81 -6.66 3.51
C ILE A 266 19.16 -8.05 4.05
N ARG A 267 19.82 -8.89 3.24
CA ARG A 267 20.29 -10.22 3.65
C ARG A 267 21.22 -10.19 4.87
N LYS A 268 21.99 -9.11 5.02
CA LYS A 268 23.01 -8.98 6.07
C LYS A 268 22.46 -8.34 7.34
N LEU A 269 21.23 -7.83 7.34
CA LEU A 269 20.65 -7.22 8.53
C LEU A 269 20.44 -8.31 9.61
N PRO A 270 20.82 -8.07 10.88
CA PRO A 270 20.63 -9.04 11.96
C PRO A 270 19.15 -9.39 12.21
N THR A 271 18.25 -8.50 11.82
CA THR A 271 16.80 -8.65 11.96
C THR A 271 16.15 -9.30 10.75
N SER A 272 16.92 -9.67 9.73
CA SER A 272 16.43 -10.23 8.47
C SER A 272 16.16 -11.72 8.58
N GLN A 273 14.93 -12.12 8.30
CA GLN A 273 14.51 -13.51 8.25
C GLN A 273 14.05 -13.85 6.83
N SER A 274 14.66 -14.86 6.22
CA SER A 274 14.31 -15.31 4.86
C SER A 274 12.88 -15.84 4.81
N ILE A 275 12.17 -15.56 3.72
CA ILE A 275 10.84 -16.08 3.43
C ILE A 275 10.96 -17.12 2.31
N PRO A 276 10.26 -18.27 2.40
CA PRO A 276 10.29 -19.29 1.35
C PRO A 276 9.40 -18.88 0.16
N LEU A 277 9.81 -17.84 -0.55
CA LEU A 277 9.23 -17.45 -1.82
C LEU A 277 10.06 -18.09 -2.95
N GLY A 278 9.44 -18.33 -4.12
CA GLY A 278 10.18 -18.83 -5.29
C GLY A 278 11.30 -17.88 -5.72
N ASP A 279 11.13 -16.58 -5.45
CA ASP A 279 12.17 -15.55 -5.53
C ASP A 279 12.73 -15.19 -4.13
N GLU A 280 13.74 -14.31 -4.08
CA GLU A 280 14.38 -13.88 -2.83
C GLU A 280 13.51 -12.88 -2.05
N GLY A 281 13.23 -13.16 -0.77
CA GLY A 281 12.50 -12.23 0.09
C GLY A 281 12.85 -12.37 1.57
N TYR A 282 12.71 -11.28 2.31
CA TYR A 282 13.03 -11.20 3.74
C TYR A 282 11.98 -10.40 4.52
N VAL A 283 11.68 -10.86 5.74
CA VAL A 283 11.01 -10.07 6.78
C VAL A 283 12.08 -9.40 7.64
N ASP A 284 12.00 -8.08 7.81
CA ASP A 284 12.70 -7.39 8.90
C ASP A 284 11.90 -7.54 10.20
N THR A 285 12.37 -8.41 11.09
CA THR A 285 11.72 -8.74 12.36
C THR A 285 11.61 -7.57 13.35
N ALA A 286 12.37 -6.48 13.15
CA ALA A 286 12.24 -5.28 13.98
C ALA A 286 11.08 -4.38 13.56
N THR A 287 10.82 -4.28 12.26
CA THR A 287 9.82 -3.36 11.70
C THR A 287 8.57 -4.05 11.15
N GLY A 288 8.64 -5.36 10.92
CA GLY A 288 7.63 -6.15 10.24
C GLY A 288 7.59 -5.93 8.73
N ARG A 289 8.47 -5.09 8.16
CA ARG A 289 8.53 -4.86 6.72
C ARG A 289 8.97 -6.14 6.01
N VAL A 290 8.34 -6.47 4.90
CA VAL A 290 8.81 -7.50 3.98
C VAL A 290 9.27 -6.86 2.69
N THR A 291 10.43 -7.29 2.20
CA THR A 291 10.94 -6.91 0.88
C THR A 291 11.18 -8.18 0.07
N ILE A 292 10.61 -8.21 -1.12
CA ILE A 292 10.68 -9.34 -2.06
C ILE A 292 11.27 -8.83 -3.35
N ARG A 293 12.29 -9.50 -3.87
CA ARG A 293 12.75 -9.31 -5.24
C ARG A 293 11.92 -10.17 -6.18
N VAL A 294 11.52 -9.64 -7.32
CA VAL A 294 10.84 -10.39 -8.38
C VAL A 294 11.61 -10.20 -9.67
N GLY A 295 12.17 -11.28 -10.21
CA GLY A 295 13.10 -11.19 -11.34
C GLY A 295 14.34 -10.35 -11.02
N ASP A 296 14.86 -9.64 -12.03
CA ASP A 296 16.08 -8.84 -11.92
C ASP A 296 15.81 -7.34 -11.74
N ASP A 297 14.60 -6.87 -12.08
CA ASP A 297 14.27 -5.45 -12.24
C ASP A 297 13.16 -4.94 -11.29
N LYS A 298 12.70 -5.75 -10.32
CA LYS A 298 11.52 -5.40 -9.51
C LYS A 298 11.69 -5.72 -8.02
N ILE A 299 11.28 -4.79 -7.19
CA ILE A 299 11.15 -4.95 -5.74
C ILE A 299 9.70 -4.74 -5.32
N VAL A 300 9.17 -5.65 -4.50
CA VAL A 300 7.88 -5.54 -3.84
C VAL A 300 8.13 -5.30 -2.35
N ASP A 301 7.53 -4.24 -1.82
CA ASP A 301 7.52 -3.97 -0.39
C ASP A 301 6.13 -4.23 0.19
N LEU A 302 6.10 -4.86 1.35
CA LEU A 302 4.92 -5.04 2.19
C LEU A 302 5.22 -4.36 3.51
N VAL A 303 4.51 -3.27 3.79
CA VAL A 303 4.88 -2.32 4.83
C VAL A 303 3.75 -2.22 5.86
N PRO A 304 3.97 -2.70 7.09
CA PRO A 304 3.11 -2.36 8.20
C PRO A 304 3.52 -1.00 8.78
N LEU A 305 2.53 -0.15 9.01
CA LEU A 305 2.65 1.08 9.78
C LEU A 305 1.75 1.01 11.02
N PRO A 306 2.19 1.53 12.18
CA PRO A 306 3.56 1.97 12.44
C PRO A 306 4.51 0.76 12.39
N ALA A 307 5.77 1.01 12.04
CA ALA A 307 6.82 0.00 12.09
C ALA A 307 6.90 -0.54 13.53
N ARG A 308 6.80 -1.87 13.66
CA ARG A 308 6.79 -2.55 14.95
C ARG A 308 7.21 -4.00 14.78
N LYS A 309 7.60 -4.63 15.88
CA LYS A 309 7.79 -6.08 15.90
C LYS A 309 6.44 -6.76 15.64
N ILE A 310 6.33 -7.44 14.51
CA ILE A 310 5.20 -8.30 14.13
C ILE A 310 5.71 -9.73 14.10
N ASN A 311 4.85 -10.70 14.44
CA ASN A 311 5.20 -12.11 14.27
C ASN A 311 5.63 -12.36 12.80
N PRO A 312 6.88 -12.76 12.54
CA PRO A 312 7.38 -12.97 11.18
C PRO A 312 6.58 -14.00 10.39
N ASP A 313 5.94 -14.96 11.07
CA ASP A 313 5.09 -15.96 10.42
C ASP A 313 3.82 -15.32 9.84
N LEU A 314 3.24 -14.32 10.51
CA LEU A 314 2.08 -13.58 9.99
C LEU A 314 2.45 -12.78 8.75
N MET A 315 3.61 -12.11 8.78
CA MET A 315 4.12 -11.38 7.61
C MET A 315 4.48 -12.34 6.46
N THR A 316 5.01 -13.51 6.77
CA THR A 316 5.28 -14.58 5.79
C THR A 316 3.99 -15.09 5.16
N GLN A 317 2.96 -15.38 5.95
CA GLN A 317 1.64 -15.80 5.44
C GLN A 317 1.00 -14.71 4.56
N PHE A 318 1.11 -13.45 4.96
CA PHE A 318 0.64 -12.33 4.15
C PHE A 318 1.41 -12.22 2.82
N ALA A 319 2.75 -12.32 2.87
CA ALA A 319 3.59 -12.32 1.67
C ALA A 319 3.23 -13.45 0.71
N LEU A 320 3.07 -14.68 1.21
CA LEU A 320 2.67 -15.84 0.40
C LEU A 320 1.29 -15.66 -0.24
N ALA A 321 0.35 -15.02 0.45
CA ALA A 321 -1.00 -14.78 -0.06
C ALA A 321 -1.02 -13.81 -1.26
N ILE A 322 -0.04 -12.90 -1.37
CA ILE A 322 -0.05 -11.84 -2.38
C ILE A 322 1.10 -11.89 -3.39
N ALA A 323 2.21 -12.58 -3.10
CA ALA A 323 3.41 -12.58 -3.93
C ALA A 323 3.14 -12.99 -5.38
N SER A 324 2.26 -13.97 -5.61
CA SER A 324 1.88 -14.43 -6.97
C SER A 324 1.23 -13.36 -7.85
N ARG A 325 0.83 -12.22 -7.29
CA ARG A 325 0.28 -11.08 -8.04
C ARG A 325 1.35 -10.12 -8.55
N TYR A 326 2.56 -10.24 -8.02
CA TYR A 326 3.71 -9.47 -8.45
C TYR A 326 4.62 -10.23 -9.41
N THR A 327 4.48 -11.56 -9.45
CA THR A 327 5.17 -12.45 -10.36
C THR A 327 4.58 -12.34 -11.77
N ARG A 328 5.25 -11.55 -12.62
CA ARG A 328 5.31 -11.58 -14.09
C ARG A 328 5.94 -10.28 -14.59
#